data_AF-A0A535L9X1-F1
#
_entry.id   AF-A0A535L9X1-F1
#
_cell.length_a   1.000
_cell.length_b   1.000
_cell.length_c   1.000
_cell.angle_alpha   90.00
_cell.angle_beta   90.00
_cell.angle_gamma   90.00
#
_symmetry.space_group_name_H-M   'P 1'
#
loop_
_entity.id
_entity.type
_entity.pdbx_description
1 polymer ?
#
loop_
_entity_poly.entity_id
_entity_poly.type
_entity_poly.pdbx_seq_one_letter_code
_entity_poly.pdbx_strand_id
1 'polypeptide(L)'
;MHVIHGTWIPEATHEFIQKGAFYLWVETDTPMGESRSRAGTVHPRHLGQSALSTFLTEKLGLREFAPGALARTLSTKYFLLPTSAGKPAPCFELLRYVDEEEPIEFDLASWQVSCYQVTDIIATLNDIHFIALHAAEDFQLGADLLFWYQYSQAIKGIIAKDQYIPAQKYQEIVSPPINRGATTREKRAKNSPSFEIHPAWELLSDTYETTIQRYVAAMPGVCAAGLNSPDEAGLLDKEPLLRHFSECLLHDIVTGTPFTGKFDDQIANTFLYRGVYPYRPVLSQASPEDTLKDYKHWLAWRANFTRAHTETGFTLCFRLEEAPSTDIDNWRLHFLVASRRDPSLKLNLDDYWYLDAQTRTEVISVRVLKGKCLGAWRRGLHRDRPGVVDAGWTAAYEGPPQNSAAVA
;
A
#
# COMPACT_ATOMS: atom_id res chain seq x y z
N MET A 1 19.40 11.39 23.75
CA MET A 1 19.10 10.97 22.36
C MET A 1 17.87 10.08 22.36
N HIS A 2 16.97 10.25 21.40
CA HIS A 2 15.77 9.40 21.22
C HIS A 2 15.81 8.62 19.91
N VAL A 3 15.37 7.37 19.90
CA VAL A 3 15.18 6.58 18.69
C VAL A 3 13.71 6.21 18.56
N ILE A 4 13.09 6.59 17.45
CA ILE A 4 11.69 6.28 17.19
C ILE A 4 11.61 4.96 16.44
N HIS A 5 10.86 4.03 17.01
CA HIS A 5 10.59 2.71 16.49
C HIS A 5 9.15 2.58 16.02
N GLY A 6 8.92 1.64 15.11
CA GLY A 6 7.60 1.46 14.50
C GLY A 6 7.37 0.05 14.02
N THR A 7 6.17 -0.48 14.27
CA THR A 7 5.78 -1.78 13.75
C THR A 7 4.28 -1.88 13.50
N TRP A 8 3.91 -2.74 12.56
CA TRP A 8 2.54 -3.18 12.35
C TRP A 8 2.27 -4.42 13.22
N ILE A 9 1.21 -4.39 14.03
CA ILE A 9 0.80 -5.51 14.87
C ILE A 9 -0.63 -5.92 14.49
N PRO A 10 -0.84 -7.13 13.94
CA PRO A 10 -2.18 -7.69 13.76
C PRO A 10 -2.91 -7.81 15.10
N GLU A 11 -4.21 -7.55 15.14
CA GLU A 11 -5.00 -7.69 16.36
C GLU A 11 -5.19 -9.17 16.70
N ALA A 12 -5.06 -9.52 17.98
CA ALA A 12 -5.29 -10.88 18.49
C ALA A 12 -6.80 -11.17 18.63
N THR A 13 -7.55 -11.11 17.53
CA THR A 13 -8.98 -11.46 17.48
C THR A 13 -9.18 -12.81 16.78
N HIS A 14 -10.28 -13.49 17.12
CA HIS A 14 -10.73 -14.69 16.41
C HIS A 14 -11.70 -14.36 15.26
N GLU A 15 -11.71 -13.10 14.81
CA GLU A 15 -12.55 -12.66 13.71
C GLU A 15 -11.98 -13.17 12.38
N PHE A 16 -12.86 -13.49 11.43
CA PHE A 16 -12.43 -13.95 10.11
C PHE A 16 -11.68 -12.86 9.34
N ILE A 17 -12.13 -11.61 9.46
CA ILE A 17 -11.41 -10.44 8.97
C ILE A 17 -10.60 -9.88 10.13
N GLN A 18 -9.35 -10.29 10.22
CA GLN A 18 -8.40 -9.75 11.19
C GLN A 18 -8.06 -8.30 10.82
N LYS A 19 -8.06 -7.43 11.83
CA LYS A 19 -7.57 -6.05 11.73
C LYS A 19 -6.14 -5.96 12.25
N GLY A 20 -5.52 -4.79 12.13
CA GLY A 20 -4.26 -4.50 12.76
C GLY A 20 -4.10 -3.01 13.02
N ALA A 21 -3.02 -2.65 13.69
CA ALA A 21 -2.69 -1.27 13.95
C ALA A 21 -1.18 -1.05 13.88
N PHE A 22 -0.81 0.17 13.48
CA PHE A 22 0.58 0.60 13.45
C PHE A 22 0.91 1.30 14.76
N TYR A 23 2.00 0.88 15.40
CA TYR A 23 2.40 1.38 16.71
C TYR A 23 3.78 2.02 16.64
N LEU A 24 3.91 3.19 17.25
CA LEU A 24 5.17 3.88 17.48
C LEU A 24 5.56 3.79 18.95
N TRP A 25 6.84 3.58 19.22
CA TRP A 25 7.41 3.76 20.56
C TRP A 25 8.77 4.42 20.45
N VAL A 26 9.31 4.89 21.58
CA VAL A 26 10.56 5.65 21.60
C VAL A 26 11.51 5.03 22.61
N GLU A 27 12.72 4.73 22.15
CA GLU A 27 13.86 4.35 22.99
C GLU A 27 14.71 5.58 23.33
N THR A 28 15.32 5.62 24.52
CA THR A 28 16.14 6.72 25.01
C THR A 28 17.48 6.25 25.60
N ASP A 29 18.52 7.06 25.42
CA ASP A 29 19.85 6.86 26.02
C ASP A 29 19.84 6.97 27.55
N THR A 30 18.77 7.51 28.12
CA THR A 30 18.63 7.67 29.57
C THR A 30 17.61 6.65 30.11
N PRO A 31 18.05 5.55 30.74
CA PRO A 31 17.12 4.54 31.23
C PRO A 31 16.23 5.11 32.34
N MET A 32 14.97 4.68 32.39
CA MET A 32 14.13 4.92 33.57
C MET A 32 14.82 4.26 34.77
N GLY A 33 15.14 5.05 35.80
CA GLY A 33 15.81 4.55 37.01
C GLY A 33 15.07 3.34 37.59
N GLU A 34 15.78 2.45 38.30
CA GLU A 34 15.32 1.13 38.77
C GLU A 34 13.90 1.19 39.37
N SER A 35 12.89 1.03 38.51
CA SER A 35 11.52 0.95 38.94
C SER A 35 11.35 -0.42 39.58
N ARG A 36 10.97 -0.44 40.86
CA ARG A 36 10.63 -1.63 41.67
C ARG A 36 9.36 -2.33 41.16
N SER A 37 9.19 -2.43 39.84
CA SER A 37 8.17 -3.24 39.19
C SER A 37 8.46 -4.71 39.51
N ARG A 38 7.46 -5.40 40.06
CA ARG A 38 7.53 -6.81 40.50
C ARG A 38 7.65 -7.83 39.35
N ALA A 39 7.85 -7.38 38.12
CA ALA A 39 8.19 -8.23 36.99
C ALA A 39 9.20 -7.47 36.12
N GLY A 40 10.41 -8.01 35.96
CA GLY A 40 11.49 -7.44 35.14
C GLY A 40 11.24 -7.55 33.63
N THR A 41 10.03 -7.20 33.19
CA THR A 41 9.54 -7.34 31.81
C THR A 41 9.31 -6.01 31.12
N VAL A 42 9.51 -4.86 31.79
CA VAL A 42 9.38 -3.52 31.19
C VAL A 42 10.71 -3.08 30.62
N HIS A 43 10.72 -2.61 29.37
CA HIS A 43 11.94 -2.18 28.70
C HIS A 43 12.54 -0.96 29.43
N PRO A 44 13.78 -0.99 29.93
CA PRO A 44 14.32 0.07 30.79
C PRO A 44 14.52 1.40 30.06
N ARG A 45 14.67 1.37 28.73
CA ARG A 45 14.96 2.54 27.90
C ARG A 45 13.77 3.06 27.10
N HIS A 46 12.55 2.58 27.37
CA HIS A 46 11.38 3.13 26.68
C HIS A 46 10.91 4.46 27.31
N LEU A 47 10.34 5.34 26.50
CA LEU A 47 9.54 6.43 27.06
C LEU A 47 8.22 5.87 27.62
N GLY A 48 7.97 6.07 28.92
CA GLY A 48 6.67 5.79 29.53
C GLY A 48 5.57 6.73 29.00
N GLN A 49 4.30 6.38 29.21
CA GLN A 49 3.14 7.05 28.60
C GLN A 49 3.17 8.60 28.65
N SER A 50 3.44 9.21 29.81
CA SER A 50 3.49 10.67 29.93
C SER A 50 4.63 11.29 29.12
N ALA A 51 5.84 10.73 29.20
CA ALA A 51 7.00 11.21 28.44
C ALA A 51 6.83 11.00 26.93
N LEU A 52 6.24 9.87 26.54
CA LEU A 52 5.88 9.58 25.16
C LEU A 52 4.87 10.61 24.65
N SER A 53 3.80 10.89 25.39
CA SER A 53 2.81 11.91 25.04
C SER A 53 3.44 13.29 24.81
N THR A 54 4.35 13.70 25.70
CA THR A 54 5.10 14.95 25.56
C THR A 54 5.96 14.93 24.30
N PHE A 55 6.72 13.86 24.06
CA PHE A 55 7.55 13.71 22.87
C PHE A 55 6.75 13.82 21.58
N LEU A 56 5.62 13.09 21.48
CA LEU A 56 4.74 13.12 20.31
C LEU A 56 4.20 14.54 20.02
N THR A 57 3.84 15.27 21.07
CA THR A 57 3.25 16.62 20.92
C THR A 57 4.31 17.67 20.59
N GLU A 58 5.42 17.68 21.33
CA GLU A 58 6.43 18.75 21.28
C GLU A 58 7.47 18.54 20.18
N LYS A 59 7.87 17.29 19.93
CA LYS A 59 8.94 16.98 18.95
C LYS A 59 8.38 16.54 17.60
N LEU A 60 7.27 15.80 17.57
CA LEU A 60 6.63 15.38 16.32
C LEU A 60 5.46 16.26 15.89
N GLY A 61 5.04 17.22 16.72
CA GLY A 61 3.97 18.15 16.38
C GLY A 61 2.59 17.50 16.24
N LEU A 62 2.40 16.29 16.77
CA LEU A 62 1.11 15.59 16.73
C LEU A 62 0.09 16.36 17.57
N ARG A 63 -0.92 16.92 16.91
CA ARG A 63 -1.94 17.74 17.56
C ARG A 63 -3.05 16.87 18.12
N GLU A 64 -3.48 17.20 19.34
CA GLU A 64 -4.74 16.68 19.85
C GLU A 64 -5.91 17.39 19.16
N PHE A 65 -6.79 16.61 18.51
CA PHE A 65 -8.06 17.14 17.98
C PHE A 65 -9.09 17.43 19.08
N ALA A 66 -8.94 16.79 20.24
CA ALA A 66 -9.74 17.01 21.44
C ALA A 66 -8.91 16.67 22.69
N PRO A 67 -9.18 17.30 23.85
CA PRO A 67 -8.45 17.02 25.08
C PRO A 67 -8.43 15.52 25.42
N GLY A 68 -7.22 14.99 25.63
CA GLY A 68 -7.01 13.59 25.98
C GLY A 68 -7.26 12.60 24.84
N ALA A 69 -7.37 13.07 23.59
CA ALA A 69 -7.43 12.20 22.42
C ALA A 69 -6.15 11.40 22.24
N LEU A 70 -4.98 12.01 22.48
CA LEU A 70 -3.71 11.31 22.38
C LEU A 70 -3.59 10.22 23.43
N ALA A 71 -4.00 10.50 24.67
CA ALA A 71 -3.98 9.53 25.76
C ALA A 71 -4.81 8.26 25.44
N ARG A 72 -5.91 8.37 24.69
CA ARG A 72 -6.74 7.22 24.28
C ARG A 72 -6.08 6.35 23.21
N THR A 73 -5.12 6.88 22.48
CA THR A 73 -4.32 6.16 21.47
C THR A 73 -3.03 5.57 22.05
N LEU A 74 -2.72 5.86 23.31
CA LEU A 74 -1.60 5.24 24.01
C LEU A 74 -2.03 3.87 24.54
N SER A 75 -1.22 2.86 24.27
CA SER A 75 -1.45 1.49 24.75
C SER A 75 -0.15 0.79 25.06
N THR A 76 -0.24 -0.29 25.82
CA THR A 76 0.90 -1.17 26.09
C THR A 76 0.99 -2.24 25.02
N LYS A 77 2.20 -2.46 24.49
CA LYS A 77 2.53 -3.58 23.61
C LYS A 77 3.82 -4.25 24.07
N TYR A 78 4.12 -5.38 23.47
CA TYR A 78 5.29 -6.18 23.80
C TYR A 78 6.15 -6.36 22.55
N PHE A 79 7.46 -6.47 22.73
CA PHE A 79 8.42 -6.67 21.65
C PHE A 79 9.40 -7.77 22.02
N LEU A 80 9.65 -8.70 21.10
CA LEU A 80 10.74 -9.67 21.21
C LEU A 80 12.06 -9.00 20.85
N LEU A 81 12.83 -8.64 21.87
CA LEU A 81 14.09 -7.90 21.71
C LEU A 81 15.29 -8.74 22.12
N PRO A 82 16.46 -8.54 21.47
CA PRO A 82 17.72 -9.13 21.88
C PRO A 82 17.97 -8.87 23.36
N THR A 83 18.23 -9.92 24.12
CA THR A 83 18.34 -9.90 25.58
C THR A 83 19.56 -10.68 26.00
N SER A 84 20.42 -10.05 26.78
CA SER A 84 21.62 -10.67 27.36
C SER A 84 21.68 -10.38 28.85
N ALA A 85 22.02 -11.39 29.65
CA ALA A 85 22.04 -11.31 31.12
C ALA A 85 20.74 -10.71 31.73
N GLY A 86 19.58 -11.02 31.14
CA GLY A 86 18.28 -10.55 31.62
C GLY A 86 17.99 -9.06 31.37
N LYS A 87 18.73 -8.41 30.47
CA LYS A 87 18.52 -7.02 30.06
C LYS A 87 18.39 -6.93 28.54
N PRO A 88 17.49 -6.09 28.02
CA PRO A 88 17.40 -5.89 26.58
C PRO A 88 18.62 -5.10 26.12
N ALA A 89 19.16 -5.47 24.96
CA ALA A 89 20.20 -4.72 24.31
C ALA A 89 19.63 -3.41 23.76
N PRO A 90 20.37 -2.28 23.83
CA PRO A 90 20.00 -1.05 23.14
C PRO A 90 19.85 -1.29 21.64
N CYS A 91 18.98 -0.55 20.95
CA CYS A 91 18.96 -0.61 19.49
C CYS A 91 20.30 -0.15 18.90
N PHE A 92 20.61 -0.65 17.71
CA PHE A 92 21.86 -0.37 17.01
C PHE A 92 22.14 1.13 16.88
N GLU A 93 21.11 1.92 16.58
CA GLU A 93 21.24 3.36 16.41
C GLU A 93 21.59 4.08 17.72
N LEU A 94 21.19 3.51 18.86
CA LEU A 94 21.41 4.05 20.20
C LEU A 94 22.80 3.68 20.77
N LEU A 95 23.42 2.59 20.31
CA LEU A 95 24.73 2.11 20.81
C LEU A 95 25.82 3.18 20.85
N ARG A 96 25.80 4.13 19.91
CA ARG A 96 26.80 5.23 19.88
C ARG A 96 26.65 6.28 21.00
N TYR A 97 25.55 6.23 21.75
CA TYR A 97 25.20 7.19 22.81
C TYR A 97 25.19 6.56 24.20
N VAL A 98 25.42 5.26 24.30
CA VAL A 98 25.42 4.51 25.56
C VAL A 98 26.77 3.81 25.74
N ASP A 99 27.21 3.67 26.99
CA ASP A 99 28.43 2.95 27.35
C ASP A 99 28.10 1.45 27.54
N GLU A 100 27.59 0.82 26.47
CA GLU A 100 27.23 -0.59 26.41
C GLU A 100 27.73 -1.20 25.10
N GLU A 101 28.31 -2.40 25.18
CA GLU A 101 28.77 -3.15 24.00
C GLU A 101 27.63 -3.95 23.38
N GLU A 102 27.68 -4.12 22.05
CA GLU A 102 26.75 -5.00 21.34
C GLU A 102 26.95 -6.46 21.80
N PRO A 103 25.90 -7.17 22.24
CA PRO A 103 26.04 -8.54 22.69
C PRO A 103 26.35 -9.48 21.53
N ILE A 104 27.42 -10.27 21.67
CA ILE A 104 27.80 -11.32 20.70
C ILE A 104 26.77 -12.45 20.70
N GLU A 105 26.25 -12.80 21.89
CA GLU A 105 25.22 -13.83 22.08
C GLU A 105 24.02 -13.22 22.82
N PHE A 106 22.82 -13.51 22.32
CA PHE A 106 21.57 -13.02 22.87
C PHE A 106 20.44 -14.02 22.64
N ASP A 107 19.45 -13.99 23.52
CA ASP A 107 18.14 -14.62 23.32
C ASP A 107 17.11 -13.54 23.00
N LEU A 108 16.00 -13.92 22.38
CA LEU A 108 14.85 -13.03 22.26
C LEU A 108 13.95 -13.19 23.48
N ALA A 109 13.68 -12.08 24.17
CA ALA A 109 12.73 -12.04 25.28
C ALA A 109 11.68 -10.96 25.07
N SER A 110 10.50 -11.16 25.65
CA SER A 110 9.39 -10.23 25.54
C SER A 110 9.54 -9.05 26.50
N TRP A 111 9.54 -7.84 25.95
CA TRP A 111 9.65 -6.60 26.70
C TRP A 111 8.44 -5.71 26.47
N GLN A 112 7.84 -5.28 27.57
CA GLN A 112 6.72 -4.36 27.62
C GLN A 112 7.18 -2.94 27.34
N VAL A 113 6.49 -2.25 26.43
CA VAL A 113 6.72 -0.85 26.09
C VAL A 113 5.39 -0.09 26.00
N SER A 114 5.46 1.23 26.18
CA SER A 114 4.36 2.14 25.90
C SER A 114 4.42 2.56 24.43
N CYS A 115 3.30 2.40 23.73
CA CYS A 115 3.16 2.70 22.32
C CYS A 115 2.07 3.74 22.07
N TYR A 116 2.21 4.45 20.96
CA TYR A 116 1.18 5.27 20.33
C TYR A 116 0.64 4.56 19.10
N GLN A 117 -0.67 4.37 19.06
CA GLN A 117 -1.37 3.84 17.89
C GLN A 117 -1.56 4.96 16.85
N VAL A 118 -0.97 4.77 15.67
CA VAL A 118 -1.06 5.70 14.56
C VAL A 118 -2.41 5.55 13.85
N THR A 119 -3.10 6.67 13.64
CA THR A 119 -4.41 6.69 12.97
C THR A 119 -4.31 6.90 11.46
N ASP A 120 -3.49 7.86 11.01
CA ASP A 120 -3.18 8.07 9.59
C ASP A 120 -1.72 7.68 9.35
N ILE A 121 -1.52 6.43 8.94
CA ILE A 121 -0.19 5.82 8.83
C ILE A 121 0.65 6.56 7.79
N ILE A 122 0.12 6.83 6.60
CA ILE A 122 0.90 7.44 5.52
C ILE A 122 1.27 8.88 5.88
N ALA A 123 0.32 9.69 6.34
CA ALA A 123 0.61 11.08 6.68
C ALA A 123 1.60 11.16 7.85
N THR A 124 1.35 10.41 8.93
CA THR A 124 2.21 10.41 10.12
C THR A 124 3.63 9.97 9.81
N LEU A 125 3.81 8.89 9.03
CA LEU A 125 5.15 8.43 8.66
C LEU A 125 5.87 9.42 7.74
N ASN A 126 5.16 10.11 6.84
CA ASN A 126 5.75 11.18 6.01
C ASN A 126 6.23 12.34 6.88
N ASP A 127 5.40 12.79 7.82
CA ASP A 127 5.72 13.92 8.70
C ASP A 127 6.92 13.59 9.58
N ILE A 128 6.94 12.40 10.21
CA ILE A 128 8.06 11.94 11.02
C ILE A 128 9.35 11.87 10.20
N HIS A 129 9.29 11.28 9.00
CA HIS A 129 10.46 11.19 8.13
C HIS A 129 10.96 12.58 7.67
N PHE A 130 10.03 13.50 7.36
CA PHE A 130 10.37 14.88 7.02
C PHE A 130 11.05 15.61 8.19
N ILE A 131 10.50 15.51 9.40
CA ILE A 131 11.09 16.13 10.60
C ILE A 131 12.48 15.53 10.87
N ALA A 132 12.62 14.20 10.75
CA ALA A 132 13.90 13.51 10.93
C ALA A 132 15.00 14.02 9.98
N LEU A 133 14.65 14.36 8.73
CA LEU A 133 15.61 14.87 7.75
C LEU A 133 15.99 16.34 7.92
N HIS A 134 15.10 17.16 8.50
CA HIS A 134 15.23 18.62 8.43
C HIS A 134 15.31 19.34 9.78
N ALA A 135 14.90 18.69 10.87
CA ALA A 135 14.70 19.35 12.16
C ALA A 135 15.01 18.48 13.39
N ALA A 136 15.52 17.26 13.20
CA ALA A 136 15.79 16.36 14.31
C ALA A 136 17.21 16.56 14.86
N GLU A 137 17.33 17.36 15.92
CA GLU A 137 18.57 17.47 16.70
C GLU A 137 18.66 16.39 17.79
N ASP A 138 17.52 16.00 18.36
CA ASP A 138 17.45 15.15 19.57
C ASP A 138 16.87 13.75 19.34
N PHE A 139 16.54 13.40 18.10
CA PHE A 139 16.01 12.08 17.76
C PHE A 139 16.46 11.57 16.40
N GLN A 140 16.35 10.26 16.20
CA GLN A 140 16.58 9.59 14.92
C GLN A 140 15.54 8.48 14.71
N LEU A 141 15.46 7.94 13.50
CA LEU A 141 14.59 6.81 13.17
C LEU A 141 15.35 5.51 13.38
N GLY A 142 14.70 4.52 14.00
CA GLY A 142 15.18 3.14 13.97
C GLY A 142 15.06 2.55 12.56
N ALA A 143 15.88 1.55 12.26
CA ALA A 143 15.84 0.82 10.99
C ALA A 143 14.45 0.22 10.69
N ASP A 144 13.70 -0.12 11.74
CA ASP A 144 12.32 -0.60 11.63
C ASP A 144 11.36 0.47 11.10
N LEU A 145 11.36 1.65 11.72
CA LEU A 145 10.49 2.74 11.31
C LEU A 145 10.86 3.25 9.91
N LEU A 146 12.15 3.30 9.58
CA LEU A 146 12.61 3.66 8.24
C LEU A 146 12.13 2.65 7.19
N PHE A 147 12.21 1.35 7.49
CA PHE A 147 11.68 0.29 6.63
C PHE A 147 10.18 0.46 6.40
N TRP A 148 9.39 0.65 7.46
CA TRP A 148 7.94 0.81 7.35
C TRP A 148 7.55 2.08 6.61
N TYR A 149 8.27 3.18 6.80
CA TYR A 149 8.11 4.37 5.97
C TYR A 149 8.29 4.05 4.48
N GLN A 150 9.41 3.43 4.10
CA GLN A 150 9.69 3.08 2.70
C GLN A 150 8.63 2.14 2.11
N TYR A 151 8.23 1.12 2.87
CA TYR A 151 7.21 0.17 2.45
C TYR A 151 5.84 0.85 2.26
N SER A 152 5.44 1.70 3.21
CA SER A 152 4.19 2.47 3.10
C SER A 152 4.17 3.37 1.86
N GLN A 153 5.29 3.97 1.47
CA GLN A 153 5.39 4.77 0.24
C GLN A 153 5.26 3.92 -1.03
N ALA A 154 5.83 2.70 -1.03
CA ALA A 154 5.68 1.78 -2.15
C ALA A 154 4.21 1.38 -2.35
N ILE A 155 3.50 1.05 -1.26
CA ILE A 155 2.08 0.71 -1.29
C ILE A 155 1.22 1.91 -1.67
N LYS A 156 1.50 3.10 -1.10
CA LYS A 156 0.87 4.37 -1.50
C LYS A 156 0.97 4.59 -3.01
N GLY A 157 2.11 4.29 -3.62
CA GLY A 157 2.32 4.41 -5.07
C GLY A 157 1.47 3.45 -5.91
N ILE A 158 1.04 2.32 -5.36
CA ILE A 158 0.10 1.38 -5.98
C ILE A 158 -1.33 1.89 -5.82
N ILE A 159 -1.70 2.28 -4.59
CA ILE A 159 -3.05 2.78 -4.27
C ILE A 159 -3.36 4.07 -5.04
N ALA A 160 -2.43 5.02 -5.10
CA ALA A 160 -2.61 6.29 -5.82
C ALA A 160 -2.75 6.13 -7.35
N LYS A 161 -2.49 4.94 -7.89
CA LYS A 161 -2.69 4.59 -9.31
C LYS A 161 -3.97 3.77 -9.53
N ASP A 162 -4.83 3.66 -8.52
CA ASP A 162 -6.05 2.86 -8.53
C ASP A 162 -5.80 1.39 -8.91
N GLN A 163 -4.65 0.85 -8.53
CA GLN A 163 -4.25 -0.53 -8.83
C GLN A 163 -4.77 -1.49 -7.76
N TYR A 164 -6.08 -1.47 -7.56
CA TYR A 164 -6.81 -2.31 -6.63
C TYR A 164 -8.23 -2.52 -7.11
N ILE A 165 -8.86 -3.61 -6.67
CA ILE A 165 -10.25 -3.91 -7.00
C ILE A 165 -11.07 -4.30 -5.76
N PRO A 166 -12.38 -4.11 -5.82
CA PRO A 166 -13.31 -4.64 -4.82
C PRO A 166 -13.23 -6.17 -4.74
N ALA A 167 -13.16 -6.69 -3.52
CA ALA A 167 -13.02 -8.11 -3.24
C ALA A 167 -14.15 -8.65 -2.35
N GLN A 168 -14.34 -9.97 -2.40
CA GLN A 168 -15.27 -10.70 -1.54
C GLN A 168 -14.55 -11.92 -0.94
N LYS A 169 -14.46 -11.99 0.39
CA LYS A 169 -13.86 -13.13 1.10
C LYS A 169 -14.98 -14.07 1.57
N TYR A 170 -14.95 -15.31 1.08
CA TYR A 170 -15.91 -16.36 1.44
C TYR A 170 -15.46 -17.10 2.69
N GLN A 171 -16.38 -17.29 3.63
CA GLN A 171 -16.18 -18.09 4.83
C GLN A 171 -17.25 -19.17 4.90
N GLU A 172 -16.82 -20.44 4.94
CA GLU A 172 -17.72 -21.54 5.24
C GLU A 172 -17.90 -21.67 6.75
N ILE A 173 -19.15 -21.69 7.20
CA ILE A 173 -19.50 -21.89 8.61
C ILE A 173 -19.87 -23.35 8.81
N VAL A 174 -18.95 -24.08 9.43
CA VAL A 174 -19.20 -25.45 9.84
C VAL A 174 -20.09 -25.43 11.08
N SER A 175 -21.35 -25.81 10.90
CA SER A 175 -22.25 -26.03 12.04
C SER A 175 -21.79 -27.25 12.86
N PRO A 176 -21.77 -27.19 14.21
CA PRO A 176 -21.40 -28.34 15.02
C PRO A 176 -22.39 -29.50 14.83
N PRO A 177 -21.92 -30.77 14.89
CA PRO A 177 -22.79 -31.93 14.74
C PRO A 177 -23.81 -31.99 15.90
N ILE A 178 -25.11 -32.04 15.57
CA ILE A 178 -26.18 -32.05 16.58
C ILE A 178 -26.39 -33.46 17.15
N ASN A 179 -26.57 -33.50 18.48
CA ASN A 179 -26.97 -34.64 19.29
C ASN A 179 -28.15 -35.45 18.70
N ARG A 180 -28.14 -36.76 18.96
CA ARG A 180 -29.13 -37.76 18.51
C ARG A 180 -30.54 -37.47 19.05
N GLY A 181 -31.27 -36.54 18.43
CA GLY A 181 -32.65 -36.22 18.81
C GLY A 181 -33.46 -35.36 17.84
N ALA A 182 -32.86 -34.74 16.83
CA ALA A 182 -33.58 -33.86 15.89
C ALA A 182 -34.40 -34.64 14.84
N THR A 183 -35.57 -34.11 14.50
CA THR A 183 -36.53 -34.73 13.57
C THR A 183 -36.07 -34.69 12.10
N THR A 184 -36.57 -35.59 11.26
CA THR A 184 -36.15 -35.77 9.85
C THR A 184 -36.34 -34.53 8.95
N ARG A 185 -37.22 -33.60 9.32
CA ARG A 185 -37.45 -32.34 8.58
C ARG A 185 -36.44 -31.25 8.96
N GLU A 186 -36.01 -31.21 10.23
CA GLU A 186 -34.94 -30.34 10.72
C GLU A 186 -33.56 -30.78 10.22
N LYS A 187 -33.34 -32.10 10.06
CA LYS A 187 -32.11 -32.65 9.46
C LYS A 187 -31.89 -32.26 8.00
N ARG A 188 -32.96 -31.96 7.24
CA ARG A 188 -32.86 -31.66 5.79
C ARG A 188 -32.69 -30.17 5.50
N ALA A 189 -33.12 -29.28 6.40
CA ALA A 189 -32.95 -27.83 6.27
C ALA A 189 -31.63 -27.31 6.89
N LYS A 190 -30.98 -28.07 7.80
CA LYS A 190 -29.73 -27.68 8.49
C LYS A 190 -28.46 -28.38 8.01
N ASN A 191 -28.54 -29.18 6.94
CA ASN A 191 -27.38 -29.84 6.33
C ASN A 191 -26.79 -29.06 5.14
N SER A 192 -27.34 -27.89 4.80
CA SER A 192 -26.69 -27.00 3.84
C SER A 192 -25.58 -26.24 4.57
N PRO A 193 -24.34 -26.21 4.06
CA PRO A 193 -23.28 -25.40 4.66
C PRO A 193 -23.74 -23.95 4.72
N SER A 194 -23.78 -23.39 5.93
CA SER A 194 -23.93 -21.96 6.14
C SER A 194 -22.65 -21.26 5.69
N PHE A 195 -22.76 -20.07 5.12
CA PHE A 195 -21.60 -19.31 4.69
C PHE A 195 -21.80 -17.83 4.98
N GLU A 196 -20.68 -17.12 5.07
CA GLU A 196 -20.61 -15.67 5.12
C GLU A 196 -19.73 -15.15 3.96
N ILE A 197 -20.09 -13.99 3.43
CA ILE A 197 -19.30 -13.29 2.44
C ILE A 197 -18.99 -11.90 2.98
N HIS A 198 -17.71 -11.65 3.14
CA HIS A 198 -17.18 -10.43 3.73
C HIS A 198 -16.68 -9.50 2.62
N PRO A 199 -17.14 -8.24 2.56
CA PRO A 199 -16.62 -7.26 1.63
C PRO A 199 -15.16 -6.95 1.98
N ALA A 200 -14.32 -6.82 0.96
CA ALA A 200 -12.90 -6.53 1.10
C ALA A 200 -12.40 -5.72 -0.11
N TRP A 201 -11.11 -5.42 -0.09
CA TRP A 201 -10.38 -4.82 -1.21
C TRP A 201 -9.10 -5.60 -1.43
N GLU A 202 -8.72 -5.80 -2.69
CA GLU A 202 -7.48 -6.49 -3.03
C GLU A 202 -6.60 -5.61 -3.92
N LEU A 203 -5.29 -5.62 -3.66
CA LEU A 203 -4.31 -4.97 -4.52
C LEU A 203 -4.15 -5.78 -5.80
N LEU A 204 -4.20 -5.09 -6.94
CA LEU A 204 -4.03 -5.68 -8.25
C LEU A 204 -3.11 -4.81 -9.09
N SER A 205 -1.81 -5.10 -8.98
CA SER A 205 -0.74 -4.37 -9.65
C SER A 205 0.30 -5.34 -10.19
N ASP A 206 0.83 -5.05 -11.38
CA ASP A 206 1.94 -5.79 -11.98
C ASP A 206 3.21 -5.78 -11.12
N THR A 207 3.32 -4.82 -10.19
CA THR A 207 4.50 -4.63 -9.33
C THR A 207 4.29 -5.04 -7.88
N TYR A 208 3.07 -5.43 -7.48
CA TYR A 208 2.78 -5.70 -6.07
C TYR A 208 3.56 -6.91 -5.55
N GLU A 209 3.50 -8.03 -6.26
CA GLU A 209 4.17 -9.27 -5.84
C GLU A 209 5.69 -9.13 -5.80
N THR A 210 6.29 -8.47 -6.80
CA THR A 210 7.74 -8.20 -6.81
C THR A 210 8.13 -7.22 -5.71
N THR A 211 7.25 -6.26 -5.38
CA THR A 211 7.44 -5.35 -4.25
C THR A 211 7.43 -6.12 -2.92
N ILE A 212 6.46 -7.00 -2.70
CA ILE A 212 6.40 -7.86 -1.50
C ILE A 212 7.71 -8.62 -1.35
N GLN A 213 8.15 -9.36 -2.37
CA GLN A 213 9.36 -10.19 -2.29
C GLN A 213 10.62 -9.36 -1.99
N ARG A 214 10.74 -8.17 -2.62
CA ARG A 214 11.84 -7.23 -2.33
C ARG A 214 11.84 -6.79 -0.87
N TYR A 215 10.68 -6.42 -0.32
CA TYR A 215 10.59 -5.94 1.06
C TYR A 215 10.71 -7.08 2.08
N VAL A 216 10.23 -8.30 1.79
CA VAL A 216 10.49 -9.49 2.62
C VAL A 216 11.98 -9.74 2.78
N ALA A 217 12.74 -9.66 1.69
CA ALA A 217 14.19 -9.86 1.71
C ALA A 217 14.92 -8.76 2.48
N ALA A 218 14.44 -7.52 2.44
CA ALA A 218 15.05 -6.37 3.09
C ALA A 218 14.60 -6.13 4.54
N MET A 219 13.52 -6.77 5.00
CA MET A 219 12.87 -6.47 6.29
C MET A 219 13.76 -6.81 7.49
N PRO A 220 14.12 -5.82 8.33
CA PRO A 220 14.79 -6.06 9.61
C PRO A 220 13.95 -6.95 10.52
N GLY A 221 14.59 -7.82 11.31
CA GLY A 221 13.89 -8.75 12.21
C GLY A 221 12.97 -8.05 13.22
N VAL A 222 13.41 -6.90 13.75
CA VAL A 222 12.64 -6.06 14.69
C VAL A 222 11.29 -5.58 14.13
N CYS A 223 11.15 -5.46 12.80
CA CYS A 223 9.87 -5.08 12.21
C CYS A 223 8.76 -6.11 12.47
N ALA A 224 9.14 -7.36 12.72
CA ALA A 224 8.24 -8.49 12.97
C ALA A 224 8.20 -8.91 14.46
N ALA A 225 8.76 -8.10 15.35
CA ALA A 225 8.91 -8.44 16.76
C ALA A 225 7.74 -7.99 17.65
N GLY A 226 6.77 -7.25 17.11
CA GLY A 226 5.64 -6.71 17.87
C GLY A 226 4.60 -7.77 18.23
N LEU A 227 4.17 -7.76 19.49
CA LEU A 227 3.25 -8.73 20.09
C LEU A 227 2.09 -8.04 20.84
N ASN A 228 0.94 -8.70 20.93
CA ASN A 228 -0.18 -8.22 21.75
C ASN A 228 -0.11 -8.69 23.21
N SER A 229 0.57 -9.81 23.46
CA SER A 229 0.71 -10.46 24.77
C SER A 229 2.15 -10.91 25.00
N PRO A 230 2.66 -10.95 26.25
CA PRO A 230 4.01 -11.42 26.53
C PRO A 230 4.22 -12.92 26.24
N ASP A 231 3.14 -13.70 26.21
CA ASP A 231 3.17 -15.16 26.01
C ASP A 231 3.19 -15.57 24.52
N GLU A 232 3.06 -14.61 23.60
CA GLU A 232 3.13 -14.89 22.17
C GLU A 232 4.57 -15.26 21.78
N ALA A 233 4.72 -16.42 21.16
CA ALA A 233 6.02 -16.99 20.83
C ALA A 233 6.42 -16.69 19.39
N GLY A 234 7.63 -16.15 19.22
CA GLY A 234 8.30 -16.02 17.93
C GLY A 234 8.02 -14.72 17.18
N LEU A 235 8.90 -14.44 16.22
CA LEU A 235 8.72 -13.32 15.29
C LEU A 235 7.60 -13.64 14.30
N LEU A 236 6.85 -12.62 13.90
CA LEU A 236 5.83 -12.75 12.87
C LEU A 236 6.46 -13.07 11.50
N ASP A 237 5.78 -13.89 10.70
CA ASP A 237 6.23 -14.17 9.34
C ASP A 237 6.17 -12.90 8.48
N LYS A 238 7.30 -12.55 7.88
CA LYS A 238 7.49 -11.29 7.14
C LYS A 238 6.49 -11.10 6.00
N GLU A 239 6.31 -12.11 5.15
CA GLU A 239 5.43 -12.00 3.99
C GLU A 239 3.95 -11.81 4.37
N PRO A 240 3.35 -12.68 5.21
CA PRO A 240 2.00 -12.45 5.71
C PRO A 240 1.83 -11.09 6.41
N LEU A 241 2.82 -10.66 7.19
CA LEU A 241 2.76 -9.38 7.89
C LEU A 241 2.69 -8.19 6.93
N LEU A 242 3.52 -8.18 5.89
CA LEU A 242 3.53 -7.13 4.86
C LEU A 242 2.24 -7.14 4.03
N ARG A 243 1.68 -8.32 3.71
CA ARG A 243 0.40 -8.43 3.01
C ARG A 243 -0.76 -7.94 3.87
N HIS A 244 -0.79 -8.35 5.14
CA HIS A 244 -1.80 -7.92 6.10
C HIS A 244 -1.80 -6.40 6.28
N PHE A 245 -0.62 -5.79 6.46
CA PHE A 245 -0.48 -4.33 6.48
C PHE A 245 -1.07 -3.67 5.23
N SER A 246 -0.71 -4.18 4.04
CA SER A 246 -1.17 -3.63 2.76
C SER A 246 -2.68 -3.72 2.57
N GLU A 247 -3.28 -4.86 2.94
CA GLU A 247 -4.73 -5.06 2.87
C GLU A 247 -5.49 -4.13 3.83
N CYS A 248 -5.03 -4.00 5.08
CA CYS A 248 -5.64 -3.10 6.04
C CYS A 248 -5.47 -1.64 5.63
N LEU A 249 -4.28 -1.24 5.18
CA LEU A 249 -4.04 0.13 4.72
C LEU A 249 -4.94 0.52 3.54
N LEU A 250 -5.09 -0.39 2.56
CA LEU A 250 -6.02 -0.18 1.45
C LEU A 250 -7.47 -0.08 1.93
N HIS A 251 -7.89 -0.99 2.81
CA HIS A 251 -9.23 -0.98 3.39
C HIS A 251 -9.53 0.35 4.10
N ASP A 252 -8.61 0.83 4.93
CA ASP A 252 -8.77 2.08 5.69
C ASP A 252 -8.83 3.30 4.77
N ILE A 253 -7.99 3.35 3.73
CA ILE A 253 -8.02 4.44 2.74
C ILE A 253 -9.36 4.46 2.01
N VAL A 254 -9.83 3.31 1.50
CA VAL A 254 -11.07 3.28 0.73
C VAL A 254 -12.28 3.59 1.60
N THR A 255 -12.38 3.00 2.79
CA THR A 255 -13.52 3.21 3.69
C THR A 255 -13.51 4.56 4.39
N GLY A 256 -12.32 5.18 4.53
CA GLY A 256 -12.14 6.55 5.03
C GLY A 256 -12.32 7.63 3.97
N THR A 257 -12.40 7.28 2.68
CA THR A 257 -12.57 8.26 1.60
C THR A 257 -14.00 8.79 1.57
N PRO A 258 -14.20 10.12 1.62
CA PRO A 258 -15.54 10.70 1.49
C PRO A 258 -16.01 10.64 0.03
N PHE A 259 -17.17 10.03 -0.21
CA PHE A 259 -17.82 9.99 -1.53
C PHE A 259 -19.01 10.96 -1.61
N THR A 260 -19.36 11.35 -2.84
CA THR A 260 -20.53 12.20 -3.08
C THR A 260 -21.83 11.41 -2.99
N GLY A 261 -22.93 12.05 -2.60
CA GLY A 261 -24.25 11.39 -2.58
C GLY A 261 -24.66 10.79 -3.93
N LYS A 262 -24.29 11.43 -5.04
CA LYS A 262 -24.52 10.87 -6.40
C LYS A 262 -23.79 9.56 -6.63
N PHE A 263 -22.57 9.43 -6.11
CA PHE A 263 -21.83 8.18 -6.20
C PHE A 263 -22.47 7.11 -5.32
N ASP A 264 -22.85 7.46 -4.08
CA ASP A 264 -23.57 6.56 -3.17
C ASP A 264 -24.84 6.01 -3.83
N ASP A 265 -25.63 6.85 -4.51
CA ASP A 265 -26.83 6.46 -5.24
C ASP A 265 -26.52 5.50 -6.41
N GLN A 266 -25.41 5.69 -7.11
CA GLN A 266 -25.01 4.84 -8.24
C GLN A 266 -24.60 3.43 -7.80
N ILE A 267 -23.92 3.33 -6.65
CA ILE A 267 -23.47 2.04 -6.12
C ILE A 267 -24.50 1.44 -5.16
N ALA A 268 -25.59 2.13 -4.88
CA ALA A 268 -26.64 1.65 -3.98
C ALA A 268 -27.12 0.26 -4.42
N ASN A 269 -27.28 -0.63 -3.44
CA ASN A 269 -27.66 -2.04 -3.64
C ASN A 269 -26.65 -2.90 -4.43
N THR A 270 -25.43 -2.42 -4.66
CA THR A 270 -24.32 -3.25 -5.17
C THR A 270 -23.45 -3.74 -4.03
N PHE A 271 -22.63 -4.78 -4.27
CA PHE A 271 -21.65 -5.22 -3.28
C PHE A 271 -20.56 -4.15 -3.01
N LEU A 272 -20.34 -3.22 -3.96
CA LEU A 272 -19.41 -2.10 -3.79
C LEU A 272 -19.81 -1.20 -2.64
N TYR A 273 -21.12 -0.95 -2.47
CA TYR A 273 -21.62 -0.16 -1.35
C TYR A 273 -21.20 -0.75 0.00
N ARG A 274 -21.18 -2.09 0.12
CA ARG A 274 -20.71 -2.78 1.33
C ARG A 274 -19.19 -2.71 1.49
N GLY A 275 -18.45 -2.68 0.38
CA GLY A 275 -16.99 -2.49 0.38
C GLY A 275 -16.57 -1.09 0.80
N VAL A 276 -17.34 -0.07 0.43
CA VAL A 276 -17.08 1.33 0.81
C VAL A 276 -17.62 1.64 2.20
N TYR A 277 -18.78 1.09 2.57
CA TYR A 277 -19.45 1.37 3.84
C TYR A 277 -19.69 0.09 4.67
N PRO A 278 -18.63 -0.62 5.09
CA PRO A 278 -18.78 -1.90 5.81
C PRO A 278 -19.47 -1.74 7.17
N TYR A 279 -19.45 -0.53 7.75
CA TYR A 279 -20.06 -0.22 9.05
C TYR A 279 -21.53 0.19 8.96
N ARG A 280 -22.06 0.47 7.75
CA ARG A 280 -23.47 0.85 7.61
C ARG A 280 -24.34 -0.41 7.66
N PRO A 281 -25.44 -0.40 8.42
CA PRO A 281 -26.36 -1.53 8.46
C PRO A 281 -26.91 -1.80 7.06
N VAL A 282 -26.78 -3.06 6.63
CA VAL A 282 -27.24 -3.48 5.31
C VAL A 282 -28.74 -3.75 5.38
N LEU A 283 -29.55 -3.02 4.62
CA LEU A 283 -31.01 -3.24 4.50
C LEU A 283 -31.38 -4.44 3.59
N SER A 284 -30.39 -5.21 3.15
CA SER A 284 -30.53 -6.16 2.04
C SER A 284 -31.35 -7.38 2.43
N GLN A 285 -32.43 -7.59 1.69
CA GLN A 285 -33.36 -8.73 1.75
C GLN A 285 -32.96 -9.89 0.82
N ALA A 286 -31.78 -9.83 0.18
CA ALA A 286 -31.33 -10.85 -0.77
C ALA A 286 -31.24 -12.24 -0.12
N SER A 287 -31.72 -13.26 -0.84
CA SER A 287 -31.64 -14.64 -0.34
C SER A 287 -30.18 -15.10 -0.29
N PRO A 288 -29.84 -16.09 0.57
CA PRO A 288 -28.51 -16.70 0.55
C PRO A 288 -28.12 -17.26 -0.83
N GLU A 289 -29.08 -17.82 -1.57
CA GLU A 289 -28.84 -18.37 -2.91
C GLU A 289 -28.41 -17.29 -3.91
N ASP A 290 -29.07 -16.13 -3.87
CA ASP A 290 -28.72 -15.00 -4.73
C ASP A 290 -27.34 -14.44 -4.37
N THR A 291 -27.04 -14.32 -3.07
CA THR A 291 -25.73 -13.84 -2.58
C THR A 291 -24.59 -14.75 -3.05
N LEU A 292 -24.79 -16.07 -2.98
CA LEU A 292 -23.80 -17.04 -3.46
C LEU A 292 -23.63 -17.00 -4.97
N LYS A 293 -24.72 -16.77 -5.71
CA LYS A 293 -24.70 -16.61 -7.17
C LYS A 293 -23.90 -15.37 -7.57
N ASP A 294 -24.12 -14.24 -6.90
CA ASP A 294 -23.39 -13.00 -7.14
C ASP A 294 -21.89 -13.15 -6.83
N TYR A 295 -21.54 -13.85 -5.73
CA TYR A 295 -20.16 -14.19 -5.44
C TYR A 295 -19.50 -15.02 -6.55
N LYS A 296 -20.19 -16.02 -7.09
CA LYS A 296 -19.67 -16.83 -8.21
C LYS A 296 -19.49 -16.01 -9.48
N HIS A 297 -20.40 -15.09 -9.78
CA HIS A 297 -20.24 -14.16 -10.90
C HIS A 297 -19.04 -13.24 -10.71
N TRP A 298 -18.87 -12.69 -9.52
CA TRP A 298 -17.70 -11.87 -9.17
C TRP A 298 -16.40 -12.69 -9.31
N LEU A 299 -16.37 -13.93 -8.84
CA LEU A 299 -15.19 -14.79 -8.94
C LEU A 299 -14.79 -15.06 -10.40
N ALA A 300 -15.78 -15.32 -11.26
CA ALA A 300 -15.55 -15.49 -12.70
C ALA A 300 -15.06 -14.20 -13.37
N TRP A 301 -15.66 -13.06 -13.02
CA TRP A 301 -15.22 -11.74 -13.49
C TRP A 301 -13.77 -11.47 -13.06
N ARG A 302 -13.43 -11.66 -11.78
CA ARG A 302 -12.08 -11.49 -11.23
C ARG A 302 -11.08 -12.36 -11.99
N ALA A 303 -11.36 -13.65 -12.16
CA ALA A 303 -10.47 -14.56 -12.87
C ALA A 303 -10.20 -14.09 -14.31
N ASN A 304 -11.23 -13.64 -15.03
CA ASN A 304 -11.08 -13.11 -16.38
C ASN A 304 -10.30 -11.79 -16.39
N PHE A 305 -10.55 -10.91 -15.42
CA PHE A 305 -9.89 -9.61 -15.30
C PHE A 305 -8.40 -9.77 -14.98
N THR A 306 -8.06 -10.56 -13.95
CA THR A 306 -6.66 -10.83 -13.57
C THR A 306 -5.92 -11.51 -14.71
N ARG A 307 -6.53 -12.50 -15.38
CA ARG A 307 -5.93 -13.17 -16.55
C ARG A 307 -5.64 -12.16 -17.67
N ALA A 308 -6.59 -11.28 -17.99
CA ALA A 308 -6.35 -10.24 -18.96
C ALA A 308 -5.23 -9.28 -18.52
N HIS A 309 -5.11 -8.97 -17.23
CA HIS A 309 -4.11 -8.03 -16.73
C HIS A 309 -2.69 -8.61 -16.66
N THR A 310 -2.55 -9.89 -16.31
CA THR A 310 -1.25 -10.57 -16.19
C THR A 310 -0.76 -11.18 -17.51
N GLU A 311 -1.67 -11.60 -18.41
CA GLU A 311 -1.32 -12.21 -19.70
C GLU A 311 -1.21 -11.19 -20.85
N THR A 312 -1.78 -9.99 -20.71
CA THR A 312 -1.52 -8.93 -21.70
C THR A 312 -0.09 -8.41 -21.54
N GLY A 313 0.82 -8.87 -22.40
CA GLY A 313 2.21 -8.39 -22.38
C GLY A 313 2.40 -6.98 -22.95
N PHE A 314 1.36 -6.14 -22.96
CA PHE A 314 1.40 -4.78 -23.48
C PHE A 314 0.68 -3.78 -22.57
N THR A 315 1.00 -2.51 -22.75
CA THR A 315 0.38 -1.36 -22.11
C THR A 315 -0.28 -0.50 -23.19
N LEU A 316 -1.54 -0.09 -22.97
CA LEU A 316 -2.19 0.88 -23.83
C LEU A 316 -1.64 2.28 -23.53
N CYS A 317 -1.27 2.99 -24.58
CA CYS A 317 -0.73 4.34 -24.53
C CYS A 317 -1.57 5.26 -25.41
N PHE A 318 -1.52 6.57 -25.13
CA PHE A 318 -2.03 7.58 -26.04
C PHE A 318 -0.94 8.61 -26.34
N ARG A 319 -0.97 9.17 -27.55
CA ARG A 319 -0.08 10.26 -27.98
C ARG A 319 -0.92 11.34 -28.64
N LEU A 320 -0.81 12.56 -28.14
CA LEU A 320 -1.37 13.72 -28.78
C LEU A 320 -0.40 14.20 -29.87
N GLU A 321 -0.90 14.34 -31.09
CA GLU A 321 -0.23 14.98 -32.21
C GLU A 321 -0.80 16.39 -32.37
N GLU A 322 0.11 17.36 -32.38
CA GLU A 322 -0.21 18.77 -32.50
C GLU A 322 -0.79 19.08 -33.89
N ALA A 323 -1.78 19.97 -33.90
CA ALA A 323 -2.42 20.42 -35.13
C ALA A 323 -1.40 21.19 -36.00
N PRO A 324 -1.37 20.98 -37.33
CA PRO A 324 -0.53 21.78 -38.22
C PRO A 324 -0.89 23.26 -38.12
N SER A 325 0.08 24.15 -38.28
CA SER A 325 -0.16 25.61 -38.27
C SER A 325 -1.13 26.08 -39.36
N THR A 326 -1.34 25.26 -40.39
CA THR A 326 -2.30 25.50 -41.48
C THR A 326 -3.74 25.11 -41.14
N ASP A 327 -3.95 24.34 -40.07
CA ASP A 327 -5.25 23.80 -39.66
C ASP A 327 -5.26 23.55 -38.15
N ILE A 328 -5.46 24.63 -37.39
CA ILE A 328 -5.28 24.71 -35.94
C ILE A 328 -6.22 23.82 -35.11
N ASP A 329 -7.31 23.32 -35.72
CA ASP A 329 -8.32 22.48 -35.07
C ASP A 329 -8.04 20.97 -35.28
N ASN A 330 -7.07 20.61 -36.12
CA ASN A 330 -6.79 19.21 -36.49
C ASN A 330 -5.82 18.51 -35.53
N TRP A 331 -6.16 18.56 -34.24
CA TRP A 331 -5.48 17.79 -33.20
C TRP A 331 -5.81 16.31 -33.34
N ARG A 332 -4.82 15.43 -33.18
CA ARG A 332 -5.03 13.98 -33.32
C ARG A 332 -4.56 13.24 -32.09
N LEU A 333 -5.45 12.39 -31.56
CA LEU A 333 -5.11 11.47 -30.49
C LEU A 333 -4.85 10.09 -31.09
N HIS A 334 -3.63 9.57 -30.94
CA HIS A 334 -3.24 8.23 -31.37
C HIS A 334 -3.30 7.28 -30.20
N PHE A 335 -4.01 6.16 -30.35
CA PHE A 335 -3.95 5.05 -29.40
C PHE A 335 -2.88 4.05 -29.85
N LEU A 336 -1.99 3.68 -28.93
CA LEU A 336 -0.84 2.85 -29.21
C LEU A 336 -0.79 1.67 -28.23
N VAL A 337 -0.29 0.53 -28.70
CA VAL A 337 0.02 -0.65 -27.90
C VAL A 337 1.53 -0.72 -27.72
N ALA A 338 2.02 -0.59 -26.49
CA ALA A 338 3.45 -0.67 -26.16
C ALA A 338 3.78 -2.02 -25.49
N SER A 339 4.83 -2.72 -25.91
CA SER A 339 5.25 -3.95 -25.21
C SER A 339 5.67 -3.64 -23.76
N ARG A 340 5.21 -4.46 -22.80
CA ARG A 340 5.64 -4.37 -21.39
C ARG A 340 7.11 -4.77 -21.21
N ARG A 341 7.66 -5.57 -22.14
CA ARG A 341 9.06 -6.03 -22.08
C ARG A 341 10.02 -5.05 -22.74
N ASP A 342 9.55 -4.32 -23.76
CA ASP A 342 10.29 -3.25 -24.42
C ASP A 342 9.36 -2.08 -24.76
N PRO A 343 9.26 -1.07 -23.89
CA PRO A 343 8.38 0.09 -24.09
C PRO A 343 8.70 0.95 -25.33
N SER A 344 9.85 0.73 -25.98
CA SER A 344 10.19 1.38 -27.24
C SER A 344 9.42 0.78 -28.43
N LEU A 345 8.99 -0.49 -28.32
CA LEU A 345 8.15 -1.16 -29.30
C LEU A 345 6.70 -0.72 -29.13
N LYS A 346 6.26 0.20 -29.99
CA LYS A 346 4.89 0.71 -30.03
C LYS A 346 4.26 0.41 -31.39
N LEU A 347 3.02 -0.06 -31.37
CA LEU A 347 2.18 -0.29 -32.54
C LEU A 347 0.94 0.59 -32.44
N ASN A 348 0.34 1.03 -33.54
CA ASN A 348 -1.00 1.63 -33.46
C ASN A 348 -1.99 0.58 -32.95
N LEU A 349 -2.94 0.99 -32.10
CA LEU A 349 -3.99 0.11 -31.61
C LEU A 349 -4.83 -0.45 -32.77
N ASP A 350 -5.04 0.35 -33.82
CA ASP A 350 -5.79 -0.10 -35.00
C ASP A 350 -5.05 -1.23 -35.72
N ASP A 351 -3.75 -1.04 -36.00
CA ASP A 351 -2.89 -2.09 -36.58
C ASP A 351 -2.87 -3.36 -35.72
N TYR A 352 -2.85 -3.21 -34.39
CA TYR A 352 -2.86 -4.34 -33.45
C TYR A 352 -4.12 -5.22 -33.61
N TRP A 353 -5.29 -4.60 -33.85
CA TRP A 353 -6.54 -5.32 -34.01
C TRP A 353 -6.62 -6.15 -35.29
N TYR A 354 -5.85 -5.81 -36.32
CA TYR A 354 -5.81 -6.58 -37.55
C TYR A 354 -4.73 -7.68 -37.58
N LEU A 355 -3.89 -7.77 -36.54
CA LEU A 355 -2.93 -8.86 -36.41
C LEU A 355 -3.61 -10.19 -36.05
N ASP A 356 -3.10 -11.29 -36.60
CA ASP A 356 -3.45 -12.64 -36.17
C ASP A 356 -2.86 -12.96 -34.78
N ALA A 357 -3.37 -14.00 -34.13
CA ALA A 357 -3.01 -14.35 -32.75
C ALA A 357 -1.51 -14.66 -32.56
N GLN A 358 -0.84 -15.25 -33.56
CA GLN A 358 0.59 -15.54 -33.48
C GLN A 358 1.40 -14.25 -33.57
N THR A 359 1.07 -13.38 -34.52
CA THR A 359 1.77 -12.09 -34.70
C THR A 359 1.56 -11.16 -33.50
N ARG A 360 0.35 -11.12 -32.91
CA ARG A 360 0.11 -10.39 -31.65
C ARG A 360 1.03 -10.87 -30.54
N THR A 361 1.15 -12.18 -30.38
CA THR A 361 2.02 -12.78 -29.35
C THR A 361 3.49 -12.41 -29.60
N GLU A 362 3.95 -12.39 -30.84
CA GLU A 362 5.34 -12.04 -31.19
C GLU A 362 5.68 -10.55 -30.93
N VAL A 363 4.78 -9.63 -31.29
CA VAL A 363 4.90 -8.17 -31.02
C VAL A 363 4.96 -7.90 -29.52
N ILE A 364 4.25 -8.71 -28.74
CA ILE A 364 4.14 -8.59 -27.29
C ILE A 364 5.32 -9.27 -26.55
N SER A 365 5.84 -10.38 -27.08
CA SER A 365 6.72 -11.31 -26.32
C SER A 365 8.23 -11.14 -26.55
N VAL A 366 8.65 -10.24 -27.45
CA VAL A 366 10.03 -10.15 -27.95
C VAL A 366 10.44 -11.43 -28.68
N ARG A 367 10.05 -11.56 -29.94
CA ARG A 367 10.94 -12.19 -30.93
C ARG A 367 11.35 -11.14 -31.93
N VAL A 368 12.65 -10.82 -31.95
CA VAL A 368 13.28 -10.21 -33.11
C VAL A 368 12.84 -11.05 -34.32
N LEU A 369 12.10 -10.44 -35.24
CA LEU A 369 11.78 -11.03 -36.53
C LEU A 369 13.11 -11.33 -37.23
N LYS A 370 13.61 -12.55 -37.04
CA LYS A 370 14.68 -13.11 -37.87
C LYS A 370 14.08 -13.33 -39.25
N GLY A 371 14.25 -12.32 -40.09
CA GLY A 371 14.32 -12.41 -41.55
C GLY A 371 13.21 -13.21 -42.22
N LYS A 372 12.12 -12.53 -42.57
CA LYS A 372 11.49 -12.64 -43.90
C LYS A 372 10.64 -11.40 -44.14
N CYS A 373 10.88 -10.78 -45.29
CA CYS A 373 10.44 -9.45 -45.69
C CYS A 373 8.95 -9.16 -45.46
N LEU A 374 8.68 -8.01 -44.83
CA LEU A 374 7.57 -7.13 -45.20
C LEU A 374 8.12 -5.71 -45.27
N GLY A 375 8.71 -5.39 -46.42
CA GLY A 375 9.11 -4.04 -46.79
C GLY A 375 7.88 -3.16 -47.00
N ALA A 376 7.30 -2.65 -45.92
CA ALA A 376 6.29 -1.60 -45.96
C ALA A 376 6.31 -0.67 -44.73
N TRP A 377 7.17 -0.93 -43.73
CA TRP A 377 7.28 -0.10 -42.52
C TRP A 377 8.54 0.77 -42.54
N ARG A 378 8.65 1.65 -43.54
CA ARG A 378 9.54 2.83 -43.58
C ARG A 378 9.34 3.52 -44.92
N ARG A 379 8.34 4.38 -45.05
CA ARG A 379 8.31 5.50 -46.01
C ARG A 379 7.11 6.40 -45.71
N GLY A 380 7.37 7.44 -44.95
CA GLY A 380 6.51 8.62 -44.83
C GLY A 380 7.41 9.85 -44.92
N LEU A 381 8.00 10.08 -46.09
CA LEU A 381 8.82 11.26 -46.38
C LEU A 381 8.53 11.71 -47.82
N HIS A 382 7.87 12.86 -47.90
CA HIS A 382 7.73 13.84 -48.98
C HIS A 382 7.91 13.41 -50.45
N ARG A 383 6.88 13.72 -51.25
CA ARG A 383 7.03 14.33 -52.58
C ARG A 383 5.88 15.30 -52.80
N ASP A 384 6.19 16.59 -52.93
CA ASP A 384 5.73 17.41 -54.05
C ASP A 384 6.54 18.72 -54.13
N ARG A 385 7.20 18.89 -55.28
CA ARG A 385 7.77 20.12 -55.86
C ARG A 385 7.70 19.90 -57.38
N PRO A 386 7.42 20.93 -58.21
CA PRO A 386 8.43 21.96 -58.45
C PRO A 386 7.91 23.39 -58.68
N GLY A 387 8.77 24.37 -58.40
CA GLY A 387 8.60 25.78 -58.75
C GLY A 387 9.77 26.62 -58.20
N VAL A 388 10.60 27.11 -59.10
CA VAL A 388 11.82 27.94 -58.97
C VAL A 388 11.44 29.31 -58.33
N VAL A 389 12.24 30.08 -57.57
CA VAL A 389 13.45 30.87 -57.91
C VAL A 389 14.15 31.38 -56.62
N ASP A 390 15.48 31.50 -56.68
CA ASP A 390 16.42 32.11 -55.72
C ASP A 390 16.20 33.60 -55.37
N ALA A 391 16.48 33.93 -54.11
CA ALA A 391 17.15 35.15 -53.56
C ALA A 391 16.95 35.07 -52.02
N GLY A 392 17.90 35.26 -51.11
CA GLY A 392 19.05 36.15 -51.06
C GLY A 392 18.90 37.06 -49.84
N TRP A 393 19.85 36.97 -48.89
CA TRP A 393 20.25 38.00 -47.89
C TRP A 393 19.53 38.14 -46.51
N THR A 394 20.32 37.82 -45.48
CA THR A 394 20.62 38.47 -44.18
C THR A 394 19.68 39.44 -43.44
N ALA A 395 19.53 39.14 -42.14
CA ALA A 395 19.68 39.98 -40.92
C ALA A 395 18.62 41.01 -40.48
N ALA A 396 18.15 40.85 -39.23
CA ALA A 396 17.85 41.85 -38.17
C ALA A 396 16.86 41.19 -37.17
N TYR A 397 17.23 40.86 -35.92
CA TYR A 397 17.32 41.73 -34.75
C TYR A 397 16.12 42.67 -34.57
N GLU A 398 15.21 42.35 -33.64
CA GLU A 398 14.73 43.27 -32.60
C GLU A 398 13.93 42.50 -31.53
N GLY A 399 14.37 42.63 -30.28
CA GLY A 399 13.70 42.08 -29.10
C GLY A 399 12.54 42.96 -28.62
N PRO A 400 11.74 42.47 -27.66
CA PRO A 400 10.56 43.19 -27.17
C PRO A 400 10.96 44.26 -26.13
N PRO A 401 10.25 45.40 -26.05
CA PRO A 401 10.47 46.34 -24.95
C PRO A 401 9.77 45.82 -23.69
N GLN A 402 10.58 45.66 -22.63
CA GLN A 402 10.13 45.64 -21.25
C GLN A 402 9.68 47.03 -20.85
N ASN A 403 8.55 47.14 -20.15
CA ASN A 403 8.22 48.32 -19.35
C ASN A 403 7.79 47.86 -17.97
N SER A 404 8.69 48.08 -17.01
CA SER A 404 8.47 47.94 -15.57
C SER A 404 8.80 49.28 -14.91
N ALA A 405 7.96 49.64 -13.95
CA ALA A 405 8.24 50.47 -12.78
C ALA A 405 8.36 52.00 -12.95
N ALA A 406 7.27 52.65 -12.56
CA ALA A 406 7.17 53.61 -11.47
C ALA A 406 8.47 54.10 -10.79
N VAL A 407 8.55 55.44 -10.72
CA VAL A 407 9.12 56.27 -9.64
C VAL A 407 8.79 55.68 -8.26
N ALA A 408 9.68 55.62 -7.26
CA ALA A 408 10.99 56.28 -7.06
C ALA A 408 12.05 55.31 -6.52
#